data_AF-A0A1C6RA40-F1
#
_entry.id   AF-A0A1C6RA40-F1
#
_cell.length_a   1.000
_cell.length_b   1.000
_cell.length_c   1.000
_cell.angle_alpha   90.00
_cell.angle_beta   90.00
_cell.angle_gamma   90.00
#
_symmetry.space_group_name_H-M   'P 1'
#
loop_
_entity.id
_entity.type
_entity.pdbx_description
1 polymer ?
#
loop_
_entity_poly.entity_id
_entity_poly.type
_entity_poly.pdbx_seq_one_letter_code
_entity_poly.pdbx_strand_id
1 'polypeptide(L)'
;MAVVCLLAAAAVPSGSSGTGATGATTLRVLQMNLCNSGRADCYTGRSVTEAASVIRAEEPDLVTLNEVCQDDVTALERVFAVVHRSAVVSAFAAAGDRPSGDVTRCRNGQPYGVGLLTSIPAPYRGHTVHRGIHPTQDVDDPEERAWLCLHVAGVVNACTTHLAAFSSTVALAQCVHLLGTVVPAIRRSAGYAPTVLGGDLNLRLGGQPDVRACVPPGHLRVDDGAVQHIVTTADATVRSHRTVGMRGSTDHPGLLATLTIAGDGGDTLVLGPRPDFPGWPAGDGRRGTDGDR
;
A
#
# COMPACT_ATOMS: atom_id res chain seq x y z
N MET A 1 18.07 79.38 20.72
CA MET A 1 18.39 78.05 21.27
C MET A 1 17.30 77.08 20.82
N ALA A 2 17.61 76.15 19.91
CA ALA A 2 16.67 75.12 19.47
C ALA A 2 17.25 73.76 19.85
N VAL A 3 16.48 73.00 20.62
CA VAL A 3 16.84 71.69 21.19
C VAL A 3 16.39 70.57 20.25
N VAL A 4 17.25 69.57 20.16
CA VAL A 4 17.21 68.32 19.39
C VAL A 4 16.06 67.40 19.81
N CYS A 5 15.53 66.60 18.88
CA CYS A 5 15.00 65.26 19.17
C CYS A 5 15.18 64.33 17.95
N LEU A 6 16.21 63.49 17.98
CA LEU A 6 16.39 62.34 17.08
C LEU A 6 15.77 61.11 17.75
N LEU A 7 14.70 60.56 17.17
CA LEU A 7 14.12 59.28 17.57
C LEU A 7 14.76 58.17 16.75
N ALA A 8 15.57 57.32 17.40
CA ALA A 8 16.06 56.07 16.82
C ALA A 8 15.11 54.94 17.23
N ALA A 9 14.37 54.38 16.27
CA ALA A 9 13.55 53.19 16.47
C ALA A 9 14.41 51.92 16.28
N ALA A 10 14.63 51.18 17.36
CA ALA A 10 15.24 49.85 17.30
C ALA A 10 14.15 48.82 16.94
N ALA A 11 14.26 48.21 15.76
CA ALA A 11 13.40 47.10 15.35
C ALA A 11 13.92 45.79 15.97
N VAL A 12 13.09 45.13 16.76
CA VAL A 12 13.35 43.81 17.36
C VAL A 12 13.01 42.74 16.33
N PRO A 13 13.87 41.74 16.04
CA PRO A 13 13.50 40.65 15.15
C PRO A 13 12.55 39.69 15.88
N SER A 14 11.29 39.65 15.42
CA SER A 14 10.33 38.62 15.79
C SER A 14 10.80 37.27 15.26
N GLY A 15 11.23 36.39 16.16
CA GLY A 15 11.50 34.99 15.84
C GLY A 15 10.19 34.26 15.57
N SER A 16 9.92 33.97 14.29
CA SER A 16 8.85 33.05 13.91
C SER A 16 9.22 31.63 14.35
N SER A 17 8.60 31.16 15.43
CA SER A 17 8.59 29.74 15.76
C SER A 17 7.74 29.04 14.71
N GLY A 18 8.40 28.46 13.71
CA GLY A 18 7.74 27.59 12.74
C GLY A 18 7.21 26.36 13.45
N THR A 19 5.90 26.32 13.68
CA THR A 19 5.16 25.10 14.00
C THR A 19 5.41 24.10 12.87
N GLY A 20 6.03 22.97 13.20
CA GLY A 20 6.28 21.90 12.25
C GLY A 20 4.96 21.38 11.70
N ALA A 21 4.65 21.73 10.45
CA ALA A 21 3.62 21.06 9.70
C ALA A 21 4.07 19.61 9.52
N THR A 22 3.37 18.67 10.15
CA THR A 22 3.41 17.25 9.79
C THR A 22 3.03 17.14 8.32
N GLY A 23 4.06 16.99 7.47
CA GLY A 23 3.91 17.11 6.02
C GLY A 23 3.07 15.97 5.46
N ALA A 24 2.10 16.32 4.62
CA ALA A 24 1.42 15.33 3.80
C ALA A 24 2.45 14.64 2.88
N THR A 25 2.36 13.31 2.78
CA THR A 25 3.28 12.50 1.97
C THR A 25 2.66 12.24 0.60
N THR A 26 3.43 12.43 -0.47
CA THR A 26 3.01 12.04 -1.82
C THR A 26 3.40 10.58 -2.08
N LEU A 27 2.48 9.80 -2.65
CA LEU A 27 2.69 8.41 -3.02
C LEU A 27 2.25 8.19 -4.47
N ARG A 28 3.17 7.80 -5.35
CA ARG A 28 2.88 7.40 -6.74
C ARG A 28 2.66 5.90 -6.81
N VAL A 29 1.50 5.49 -7.29
CA VAL A 29 1.05 4.10 -7.33
C VAL A 29 0.88 3.68 -8.78
N LEU A 30 1.59 2.64 -9.19
CA LEU A 30 1.47 2.02 -10.51
C LEU A 30 0.88 0.62 -10.37
N GLN A 31 -0.27 0.38 -10.98
CA GLN A 31 -0.83 -0.95 -11.16
C GLN A 31 -0.58 -1.40 -12.60
N MET A 32 -0.22 -2.68 -12.79
CA MET A 32 -0.11 -3.30 -14.11
C MET A 32 -0.57 -4.77 -14.07
N ASN A 33 -1.35 -5.19 -15.08
CA ASN A 33 -1.54 -6.60 -15.43
C ASN A 33 -0.58 -6.94 -16.58
N LEU A 34 0.33 -7.90 -16.38
CA LEU A 34 1.42 -8.17 -17.32
C LEU A 34 1.10 -9.25 -18.35
N CYS A 35 0.01 -10.01 -18.19
CA CYS A 35 -0.28 -11.19 -19.01
C CYS A 35 0.97 -12.05 -19.29
N ASN A 36 1.79 -12.29 -18.26
CA ASN A 36 3.13 -12.89 -18.43
C ASN A 36 3.17 -14.40 -18.14
N SER A 37 2.02 -15.06 -18.05
CA SER A 37 1.95 -16.51 -17.79
C SER A 37 2.66 -17.35 -18.85
N GLY A 38 2.81 -16.85 -20.07
CA GLY A 38 3.29 -17.63 -21.20
C GLY A 38 2.24 -18.55 -21.82
N ARG A 39 0.99 -18.46 -21.38
CA ARG A 39 -0.11 -19.37 -21.75
C ARG A 39 -1.33 -18.65 -22.34
N ALA A 40 -1.64 -17.46 -21.84
CA ALA A 40 -2.77 -16.67 -22.33
C ALA A 40 -2.49 -16.06 -23.71
N ASP A 41 -3.55 -15.81 -24.48
CA ASP A 41 -3.44 -15.27 -25.85
C ASP A 41 -2.82 -13.86 -25.89
N CYS A 42 -2.92 -13.09 -24.80
CA CYS A 42 -2.27 -11.78 -24.67
C CYS A 42 -0.76 -11.86 -24.40
N TYR A 43 -0.20 -13.05 -24.18
CA TYR A 43 1.23 -13.20 -23.88
C TYR A 43 2.10 -12.88 -25.10
N THR A 44 3.00 -11.90 -24.92
CA THR A 44 3.97 -11.53 -25.96
C THR A 44 5.43 -11.84 -25.59
N GLY A 45 5.69 -12.20 -24.33
CA GLY A 45 7.05 -12.33 -23.78
C GLY A 45 7.80 -11.00 -23.59
N ARG A 46 7.13 -9.85 -23.76
CA ARG A 46 7.76 -8.51 -23.68
C ARG A 46 7.31 -7.69 -22.48
N SER A 47 6.26 -8.09 -21.76
CA SER A 47 5.60 -7.25 -20.75
C SER A 47 6.49 -6.91 -19.56
N VAL A 48 7.35 -7.82 -19.11
CA VAL A 48 8.30 -7.55 -18.00
C VAL A 48 9.34 -6.50 -18.42
N THR A 49 9.87 -6.58 -19.64
CA THR A 49 10.81 -5.59 -20.17
C THR A 49 10.16 -4.22 -20.33
N GLU A 50 8.89 -4.18 -20.76
CA GLU A 50 8.14 -2.92 -20.85
C GLU A 50 7.82 -2.37 -19.46
N ALA A 51 7.38 -3.21 -18.51
CA ALA A 51 7.14 -2.82 -17.13
C ALA A 51 8.39 -2.21 -16.48
N ALA A 52 9.57 -2.80 -16.71
CA ALA A 52 10.83 -2.23 -16.26
C ALA A 52 11.09 -0.83 -16.86
N SER A 53 10.71 -0.61 -18.12
CA SER A 53 10.87 0.68 -18.79
C SER A 53 9.88 1.72 -18.26
N VAL A 54 8.64 1.31 -18.00
CA VAL A 54 7.62 2.15 -17.36
C VAL A 54 8.04 2.53 -15.94
N ILE A 55 8.53 1.60 -15.13
CA ILE A 55 9.03 1.88 -13.77
C ILE A 55 10.14 2.93 -13.81
N ARG A 56 11.08 2.82 -14.76
CA ARG A 56 12.14 3.83 -14.92
C ARG A 56 11.65 5.20 -15.35
N ALA A 57 10.64 5.24 -16.23
CA ALA A 57 10.11 6.49 -16.75
C ALA A 57 9.18 7.20 -15.75
N GLU A 58 8.43 6.42 -14.98
CA GLU A 58 7.38 6.92 -14.10
C GLU A 58 7.78 7.00 -12.63
N GLU A 59 8.91 6.40 -12.25
CA GLU A 59 9.45 6.41 -10.88
C GLU A 59 8.35 6.27 -9.79
N PRO A 60 7.48 5.24 -9.86
CA PRO A 60 6.40 5.06 -8.88
C PRO A 60 6.97 4.64 -7.52
N ASP A 61 6.33 5.00 -6.41
CA ASP A 61 6.73 4.60 -5.05
C ASP A 61 6.17 3.22 -4.64
N LEU A 62 5.10 2.80 -5.31
CA LEU A 62 4.42 1.52 -5.13
C LEU A 62 4.05 0.95 -6.50
N VAL A 63 4.44 -0.30 -6.75
CA VAL A 63 4.04 -1.07 -7.93
C VAL A 63 3.22 -2.29 -7.50
N THR A 64 2.08 -2.49 -8.13
CA THR A 64 1.26 -3.70 -7.99
C THR A 64 1.17 -4.41 -9.33
N LEU A 65 1.33 -5.73 -9.32
CA LEU A 65 1.48 -6.56 -10.51
C LEU A 65 0.46 -7.70 -10.47
N ASN A 66 -0.27 -7.87 -11.57
CA ASN A 66 -1.06 -9.05 -11.84
C ASN A 66 -0.43 -9.85 -12.99
N GLU A 67 -0.74 -11.14 -13.00
CA GLU A 67 -0.31 -12.08 -14.04
C GLU A 67 1.20 -12.14 -14.27
N VAL A 68 1.96 -12.27 -13.19
CA VAL A 68 3.42 -12.23 -13.19
C VAL A 68 4.01 -13.55 -12.69
N CYS A 69 5.19 -13.94 -13.20
CA CYS A 69 5.93 -15.07 -12.67
C CYS A 69 6.81 -14.63 -11.49
N GLN A 70 7.04 -15.53 -10.53
CA GLN A 70 7.75 -15.20 -9.30
C GLN A 70 9.11 -14.51 -9.51
N ASP A 71 9.94 -14.99 -10.43
CA ASP A 71 11.28 -14.40 -10.61
C ASP A 71 11.25 -13.06 -11.36
N ASP A 72 10.17 -12.77 -12.10
CA ASP A 72 9.98 -11.46 -12.74
C ASP A 72 9.80 -10.38 -11.68
N VAL A 73 9.16 -10.68 -10.55
CA VAL A 73 9.06 -9.74 -9.41
C VAL A 73 10.45 -9.41 -8.88
N THR A 74 11.32 -10.41 -8.76
CA THR A 74 12.72 -10.20 -8.32
C THR A 74 13.51 -9.40 -9.37
N ALA A 75 13.27 -9.62 -10.66
CA ALA A 75 13.89 -8.85 -11.73
C ALA A 75 13.45 -7.38 -11.71
N LEU A 76 12.15 -7.12 -11.52
CA LEU A 76 11.59 -5.78 -11.44
C LEU A 76 12.00 -5.06 -10.14
N GLU A 77 12.17 -5.77 -9.03
CA GLU A 77 12.72 -5.21 -7.79
C GLU A 77 14.10 -4.60 -8.00
N ARG A 78 14.99 -5.26 -8.77
CA ARG A 78 16.31 -4.72 -9.09
C ARG A 78 16.23 -3.42 -9.89
N VAL A 79 15.26 -3.32 -10.80
CA VAL A 79 15.00 -2.08 -11.56
C VAL A 79 14.47 -0.99 -10.62
N PHE A 80 13.56 -1.37 -9.73
CA PHE A 80 12.95 -0.50 -8.75
C PHE A 80 13.99 0.06 -7.75
N ALA A 81 14.95 -0.76 -7.33
CA ALA A 81 16.08 -0.34 -6.49
C ALA A 81 17.05 0.63 -7.18
N VAL A 82 17.07 0.69 -8.51
CA VAL A 82 17.88 1.68 -9.24
C VAL A 82 17.22 3.06 -9.27
N VAL A 83 15.88 3.12 -9.30
CA VAL A 83 15.14 4.40 -9.33
C VAL A 83 14.95 5.01 -7.93
N HIS A 84 15.05 4.21 -6.87
CA HIS A 84 14.93 4.70 -5.49
C HIS A 84 16.25 4.68 -4.73
N ARG A 85 16.46 5.70 -3.90
CA ARG A 85 17.57 5.77 -2.92
C ARG A 85 17.21 5.18 -1.56
N SER A 86 15.94 4.83 -1.38
CA SER A 86 15.36 4.32 -0.13
C SER A 86 15.43 2.79 -0.08
N ALA A 87 15.04 2.21 1.04
CA ALA A 87 14.87 0.76 1.13
C ALA A 87 13.77 0.32 0.15
N VAL A 88 14.04 -0.72 -0.63
CA VAL A 88 13.06 -1.35 -1.51
C VAL A 88 12.69 -2.71 -0.93
N VAL A 89 11.40 -3.04 -1.02
CA VAL A 89 10.89 -4.34 -0.63
C VAL A 89 9.97 -4.88 -1.73
N SER A 90 10.09 -6.17 -2.01
CA SER A 90 9.17 -6.92 -2.87
C SER A 90 8.42 -8.02 -2.12
N ALA A 91 7.26 -8.40 -2.63
CA ALA A 91 6.54 -9.58 -2.19
C ALA A 91 5.77 -10.24 -3.34
N PHE A 92 5.47 -11.53 -3.22
CA PHE A 92 4.77 -12.33 -4.22
C PHE A 92 3.77 -13.29 -3.57
N ALA A 93 2.63 -13.51 -4.20
CA ALA A 93 1.66 -14.54 -3.85
C ALA A 93 1.28 -15.32 -5.11
N ALA A 94 1.45 -16.65 -5.05
CA ALA A 94 1.04 -17.54 -6.13
C ALA A 94 -0.48 -17.68 -6.16
N ALA A 95 -1.05 -17.72 -7.36
CA ALA A 95 -2.40 -18.22 -7.60
C ALA A 95 -2.44 -19.74 -7.42
N GLY A 96 -3.58 -20.28 -6.98
CA GLY A 96 -3.79 -21.72 -6.91
C GLY A 96 -4.14 -22.29 -8.28
N ASP A 97 -3.93 -23.59 -8.45
CA ASP A 97 -4.40 -24.37 -9.59
C ASP A 97 -5.41 -25.39 -9.06
N ARG A 98 -6.71 -25.14 -9.29
CA ARG A 98 -7.77 -25.99 -8.75
C ARG A 98 -7.68 -27.44 -9.23
N PRO A 99 -7.42 -27.74 -10.51
CA PRO A 99 -7.39 -29.13 -10.99
C PRO A 99 -6.32 -29.98 -10.29
N SER A 100 -5.14 -29.43 -10.02
CA SER A 100 -4.04 -30.16 -9.38
C SER A 100 -3.96 -29.99 -7.86
N GLY A 101 -4.54 -28.91 -7.33
CA GLY A 101 -4.38 -28.51 -5.93
C GLY A 101 -3.01 -27.91 -5.58
N ASP A 102 -2.14 -27.67 -6.58
CA ASP A 102 -0.86 -26.97 -6.44
C ASP A 102 -1.02 -25.48 -6.80
N VAL A 103 0.07 -24.77 -7.06
CA VAL A 103 0.08 -23.41 -7.60
C VAL A 103 -0.06 -23.40 -9.13
N THR A 104 -0.72 -22.38 -9.66
CA THR A 104 -0.67 -22.09 -11.10
C THR A 104 0.76 -21.76 -11.51
N ARG A 105 1.20 -22.29 -12.66
CA ARG A 105 2.58 -22.14 -13.15
C ARG A 105 2.63 -21.39 -14.48
N CYS A 106 3.60 -20.50 -14.58
CA CYS A 106 4.04 -19.94 -15.85
C CYS A 106 4.56 -21.03 -16.80
N ARG A 107 4.68 -20.72 -18.09
CA ARG A 107 5.25 -21.61 -19.12
C ARG A 107 6.68 -22.05 -18.80
N ASN A 108 7.46 -21.22 -18.09
CA ASN A 108 8.80 -21.53 -17.62
C ASN A 108 8.85 -22.38 -16.34
N GLY A 109 7.70 -22.80 -15.81
CA GLY A 109 7.58 -23.65 -14.62
C GLY A 109 7.52 -22.91 -13.28
N GLN A 110 7.77 -21.60 -13.27
CA GLN A 110 7.70 -20.79 -12.05
C GLN A 110 6.26 -20.61 -11.57
N PRO A 111 6.04 -20.41 -10.26
CA PRO A 111 4.75 -19.97 -9.75
C PRO A 111 4.30 -18.67 -10.41
N TYR A 112 3.02 -18.62 -10.74
CA TYR A 112 2.33 -17.50 -11.35
C TYR A 112 1.38 -16.86 -10.33
N GLY A 113 1.23 -15.54 -10.36
CA GLY A 113 0.28 -14.87 -9.48
C GLY A 113 0.41 -13.35 -9.47
N VAL A 114 0.40 -12.78 -8.26
CA VAL A 114 0.43 -11.33 -8.03
C VAL A 114 1.70 -10.92 -7.29
N GLY A 115 2.21 -9.74 -7.62
CA GLY A 115 3.46 -9.19 -7.07
C GLY A 115 3.32 -7.74 -6.61
N LEU A 116 4.18 -7.33 -5.70
CA LEU A 116 4.19 -5.97 -5.15
C LEU A 116 5.63 -5.51 -4.94
N LEU A 117 5.91 -4.26 -5.27
CA LEU A 117 7.18 -3.56 -5.01
C LEU A 117 6.88 -2.25 -4.31
N THR A 118 7.61 -1.89 -3.26
CA THR A 118 7.44 -0.59 -2.60
C THR A 118 8.75 -0.01 -2.10
N SER A 119 8.85 1.33 -2.19
CA SER A 119 9.95 2.13 -1.67
C SER A 119 9.56 2.62 -0.29
N ILE A 120 10.38 2.31 0.72
CA ILE A 120 10.10 2.64 2.12
C ILE A 120 11.05 3.76 2.57
N PRO A 121 10.51 4.94 2.94
CA PRO A 121 11.31 6.04 3.47
C PRO A 121 12.15 5.62 4.68
N ALA A 122 13.32 6.24 4.84
CA ALA A 122 14.14 6.05 6.03
C ALA A 122 13.53 6.79 7.26
N PRO A 123 13.70 6.26 8.49
CA PRO A 123 14.34 4.99 8.80
C PRO A 123 13.41 3.79 8.55
N TYR A 124 13.90 2.78 7.85
CA TYR A 124 13.18 1.54 7.63
C TYR A 124 13.24 0.65 8.88
N ARG A 125 12.06 0.27 9.42
CA ARG A 125 11.93 -0.47 10.69
C ARG A 125 11.39 -1.89 10.53
N GLY A 126 11.30 -2.39 9.30
CA GLY A 126 10.70 -3.67 8.98
C GLY A 126 9.31 -3.54 8.36
N HIS A 127 8.84 -4.64 7.81
CA HIS A 127 7.50 -4.79 7.22
C HIS A 127 6.96 -6.19 7.55
N THR A 128 5.66 -6.40 7.35
CA THR A 128 5.02 -7.71 7.42
C THR A 128 4.32 -8.02 6.10
N VAL A 129 4.42 -9.27 5.64
CA VAL A 129 3.73 -9.73 4.43
C VAL A 129 2.56 -10.64 4.83
N HIS A 130 1.38 -10.33 4.32
CA HIS A 130 0.15 -11.12 4.45
C HIS A 130 -0.26 -11.59 3.05
N ARG A 131 -0.60 -12.87 2.89
CA ARG A 131 -1.05 -13.40 1.60
C ARG A 131 -2.02 -14.55 1.79
N GLY A 132 -2.80 -14.85 0.76
CA GLY A 132 -3.67 -16.01 0.77
C GLY A 132 -4.46 -16.17 -0.53
N ILE A 133 -5.25 -17.25 -0.57
CA ILE A 133 -6.24 -17.51 -1.61
C ILE A 133 -7.59 -16.95 -1.15
N HIS A 134 -8.39 -16.40 -2.06
CA HIS A 134 -9.75 -15.99 -1.73
C HIS A 134 -10.62 -17.22 -1.39
N PRO A 135 -11.51 -17.14 -0.39
CA PRO A 135 -12.34 -18.29 -0.01
C PRO A 135 -13.42 -18.60 -1.06
N THR A 136 -13.87 -17.59 -1.82
CA THR A 136 -14.79 -17.78 -2.95
C THR A 136 -13.97 -17.84 -4.23
N GLN A 137 -14.13 -18.91 -5.00
CA GLN A 137 -13.44 -19.14 -6.26
C GLN A 137 -14.45 -19.38 -7.39
N ASP A 138 -14.04 -19.06 -8.63
CA ASP A 138 -14.84 -19.25 -9.82
C ASP A 138 -14.63 -20.67 -10.35
N VAL A 139 -15.66 -21.52 -10.24
CA VAL A 139 -15.56 -22.96 -10.54
C VAL A 139 -15.23 -23.27 -12.00
N ASP A 140 -15.47 -22.32 -12.91
CA ASP A 140 -15.19 -22.47 -14.34
C ASP A 140 -13.76 -22.04 -14.70
N ASP A 141 -13.07 -21.32 -13.82
CA ASP A 141 -11.68 -20.88 -13.99
C ASP A 141 -10.73 -21.87 -13.31
N PRO A 142 -9.80 -22.55 -13.99
CA PRO A 142 -8.84 -23.43 -13.31
C PRO A 142 -7.92 -22.68 -12.33
N GLU A 143 -7.71 -21.38 -12.53
CA GLU A 143 -6.90 -20.54 -11.65
C GLU A 143 -7.69 -20.12 -10.40
N GLU A 144 -7.10 -20.32 -9.22
CA GLU A 144 -7.63 -19.77 -7.97
C GLU A 144 -7.00 -18.42 -7.64
N ARG A 145 -7.85 -17.44 -7.39
CA ARG A 145 -7.45 -16.05 -7.21
C ARG A 145 -6.83 -15.82 -5.83
N ALA A 146 -5.68 -15.16 -5.84
CA ALA A 146 -4.86 -14.85 -4.67
C ALA A 146 -4.85 -13.35 -4.35
N TRP A 147 -4.56 -13.03 -3.10
CA TRP A 147 -4.33 -11.67 -2.62
C TRP A 147 -3.01 -11.57 -1.86
N LEU A 148 -2.43 -10.37 -1.86
CA LEU A 148 -1.16 -10.03 -1.23
C LEU A 148 -1.27 -8.65 -0.59
N CYS A 149 -0.80 -8.51 0.65
CA CYS A 149 -0.61 -7.23 1.32
C CYS A 149 0.76 -7.15 1.99
N LEU A 150 1.40 -6.00 1.88
CA LEU A 150 2.64 -5.65 2.56
C LEU A 150 2.35 -4.46 3.48
N HIS A 151 2.52 -4.68 4.78
CA HIS A 151 2.25 -3.69 5.81
C HIS A 151 3.53 -3.12 6.39
N VAL A 152 3.65 -1.80 6.33
CA VAL A 152 4.71 -1.01 6.98
C VAL A 152 4.03 -0.06 7.96
N ALA A 153 4.23 -0.31 9.26
CA ALA A 153 3.56 0.43 10.32
C ALA A 153 3.79 1.95 10.20
N GLY A 154 2.71 2.72 10.24
CA GLY A 154 2.74 4.18 10.12
C GLY A 154 3.14 4.72 8.74
N VAL A 155 3.31 3.86 7.73
CA VAL A 155 3.69 4.27 6.37
C VAL A 155 2.61 3.88 5.37
N VAL A 156 2.39 2.58 5.14
CA VAL A 156 1.42 2.09 4.16
C VAL A 156 1.06 0.63 4.40
N ASN A 157 -0.20 0.28 4.15
CA ASN A 157 -0.64 -1.09 3.94
C ASN A 157 -0.94 -1.26 2.44
N ALA A 158 0.04 -1.74 1.68
CA ALA A 158 -0.06 -1.85 0.23
C ALA A 158 -0.56 -3.25 -0.15
N CYS A 159 -1.63 -3.34 -0.93
CA CYS A 159 -2.26 -4.60 -1.31
C CYS A 159 -2.40 -4.74 -2.82
N THR A 160 -2.45 -5.98 -3.29
CA THR A 160 -2.78 -6.33 -4.67
C THR A 160 -3.56 -7.63 -4.74
N THR A 161 -4.37 -7.77 -5.79
CA THR A 161 -5.14 -8.97 -6.12
C THR A 161 -5.45 -8.99 -7.62
N HIS A 162 -5.78 -10.16 -8.14
CA HIS A 162 -6.38 -10.34 -9.46
C HIS A 162 -7.67 -11.15 -9.25
N LEU A 163 -8.83 -10.56 -9.54
CA LEU A 163 -10.12 -11.17 -9.24
C LEU A 163 -10.63 -12.05 -10.39
N ALA A 164 -11.65 -12.87 -10.12
CA ALA A 164 -12.23 -13.79 -11.07
C ALA A 164 -12.65 -13.11 -12.38
N ALA A 165 -12.20 -13.63 -13.52
CA ALA A 165 -12.46 -13.05 -14.83
C ALA A 165 -13.78 -13.48 -15.46
N PHE A 166 -14.25 -14.70 -15.16
CA PHE A 166 -15.42 -15.30 -15.82
C PHE A 166 -16.73 -15.12 -15.03
N SER A 167 -16.63 -14.79 -13.75
CA SER A 167 -17.78 -14.53 -12.88
C SER A 167 -17.64 -13.22 -12.11
N SER A 168 -18.35 -12.20 -12.58
CA SER A 168 -18.37 -10.87 -11.95
C SER A 168 -18.98 -10.89 -10.54
N THR A 169 -19.86 -11.87 -10.24
CA THR A 169 -20.39 -12.08 -8.88
C THR A 169 -19.33 -12.64 -7.95
N VAL A 170 -18.52 -13.61 -8.42
CA VAL A 170 -17.38 -14.11 -7.65
C VAL A 170 -16.33 -13.02 -7.46
N ALA A 171 -16.02 -12.26 -8.52
CA ALA A 171 -15.11 -11.12 -8.43
C ALA A 171 -15.56 -10.13 -7.35
N LEU A 172 -16.84 -9.77 -7.31
CA LEU A 172 -17.35 -8.91 -6.24
C LEU A 172 -17.17 -9.53 -4.86
N ALA A 173 -17.49 -10.82 -4.68
CA ALA A 173 -17.32 -11.50 -3.40
C ALA A 173 -15.86 -11.52 -2.93
N GLN A 174 -14.92 -11.72 -3.86
CA GLN A 174 -13.48 -11.68 -3.59
C GLN A 174 -13.02 -10.26 -3.21
N CYS A 175 -13.51 -9.23 -3.90
CA CYS A 175 -13.25 -7.83 -3.56
C CYS A 175 -13.75 -7.48 -2.15
N VAL A 176 -15.00 -7.86 -1.83
CA VAL A 176 -15.60 -7.68 -0.49
C VAL A 176 -14.80 -8.42 0.57
N HIS A 177 -14.31 -9.63 0.29
CA HIS A 177 -13.45 -10.36 1.21
C HIS A 177 -12.15 -9.59 1.51
N LEU A 178 -11.45 -9.09 0.49
CA LEU A 178 -10.19 -8.37 0.69
C LEU A 178 -10.39 -7.06 1.47
N LEU A 179 -11.30 -6.20 1.01
CA LEU A 179 -11.49 -4.87 1.59
C LEU A 179 -12.31 -4.88 2.89
N GLY A 180 -13.25 -5.82 3.02
CA GLY A 180 -14.15 -5.92 4.17
C GLY A 180 -13.69 -6.86 5.28
N THR A 181 -12.78 -7.80 4.99
CA THR A 181 -12.33 -8.81 5.96
C THR A 181 -10.81 -8.78 6.17
N VAL A 182 -10.03 -8.97 5.11
CA VAL A 182 -8.56 -9.11 5.19
C VAL A 182 -7.90 -7.81 5.65
N VAL A 183 -8.16 -6.70 4.96
CA VAL A 183 -7.57 -5.39 5.31
C VAL A 183 -7.93 -4.98 6.74
N PRO A 184 -9.21 -5.06 7.19
CA PRO A 184 -9.54 -4.82 8.59
C PRO A 184 -8.85 -5.77 9.58
N ALA A 185 -8.61 -7.03 9.22
CA ALA A 185 -7.89 -7.98 10.08
C ALA A 185 -6.42 -7.59 10.25
N ILE A 186 -5.74 -7.22 9.15
CA ILE A 186 -4.36 -6.70 9.20
C ILE A 186 -4.29 -5.44 10.07
N ARG A 187 -5.22 -4.50 9.88
CA ARG A 187 -5.29 -3.28 10.72
C ARG A 187 -5.39 -3.61 12.20
N ARG A 188 -6.20 -4.60 12.58
CA ARG A 188 -6.37 -5.00 13.98
C ARG A 188 -5.12 -5.66 14.57
N SER A 189 -4.38 -6.45 13.79
CA SER A 189 -3.22 -7.20 14.29
C SER A 189 -1.90 -6.43 14.19
N ALA A 190 -1.73 -5.60 13.16
CA ALA A 190 -0.47 -4.91 12.84
C ALA A 190 -0.55 -3.38 13.00
N GLY A 191 -1.70 -2.86 13.43
CA GLY A 191 -1.95 -1.42 13.58
C GLY A 191 -2.42 -0.76 12.30
N TYR A 192 -2.82 0.52 12.41
CA TYR A 192 -3.27 1.29 11.27
C TYR A 192 -2.10 1.72 10.37
N ALA A 193 -2.33 1.65 9.07
CA ALA A 193 -1.59 2.39 8.07
C ALA A 193 -2.58 2.73 6.92
N PRO A 194 -2.39 3.86 6.22
CA PRO A 194 -3.13 4.18 5.01
C PRO A 194 -3.06 2.99 4.05
N THR A 195 -4.22 2.49 3.60
CA THR A 195 -4.28 1.31 2.74
C THR A 195 -4.40 1.74 1.29
N VAL A 196 -3.56 1.15 0.43
CA VAL A 196 -3.64 1.30 -1.02
C VAL A 196 -3.74 -0.08 -1.64
N LEU A 197 -4.82 -0.35 -2.36
CA LEU A 197 -5.02 -1.56 -3.15
C LEU A 197 -4.89 -1.22 -4.63
N GLY A 198 -4.03 -1.92 -5.35
CA GLY A 198 -3.97 -1.89 -6.82
C GLY A 198 -4.18 -3.28 -7.41
N GLY A 199 -5.06 -3.41 -8.39
CA GLY A 199 -5.24 -4.67 -9.10
C GLY A 199 -6.21 -4.61 -10.27
N ASP A 200 -6.19 -5.66 -11.08
CA ASP A 200 -7.23 -6.00 -12.01
C ASP A 200 -8.38 -6.65 -11.24
N LEU A 201 -9.48 -5.92 -11.09
CA LEU A 201 -10.62 -6.37 -10.29
C LEU A 201 -11.66 -7.10 -11.13
N ASN A 202 -11.51 -7.18 -12.47
CA ASN A 202 -12.52 -7.74 -13.37
C ASN A 202 -13.96 -7.23 -13.11
N LEU A 203 -14.06 -6.02 -12.56
CA LEU A 203 -15.30 -5.31 -12.26
C LEU A 203 -15.22 -3.95 -12.93
N ARG A 204 -16.37 -3.39 -13.32
CA ARG A 204 -16.42 -2.07 -13.97
C ARG A 204 -17.23 -1.09 -13.14
N LEU A 205 -16.89 0.18 -13.26
CA LEU A 205 -17.78 1.25 -12.83
C LEU A 205 -19.07 1.21 -13.67
N GLY A 206 -20.24 1.19 -13.02
CA GLY A 206 -21.52 1.02 -13.70
C GLY A 206 -21.77 -0.41 -14.23
N GLY A 207 -20.88 -1.36 -13.90
CA GLY A 207 -21.05 -2.77 -14.24
C GLY A 207 -22.18 -3.46 -13.47
N GLN A 208 -22.40 -4.73 -13.78
CA GLN A 208 -23.34 -5.60 -13.06
C GLN A 208 -22.61 -6.89 -12.61
N PRO A 209 -22.18 -6.97 -11.34
CA PRO A 209 -22.22 -5.93 -10.32
C PRO A 209 -21.23 -4.78 -10.55
N ASP A 210 -21.48 -3.66 -9.88
CA ASP A 210 -20.64 -2.46 -9.92
C ASP A 210 -19.47 -2.60 -8.92
N VAL A 211 -18.26 -2.25 -9.34
CA VAL A 211 -17.06 -2.26 -8.48
C VAL A 211 -17.24 -1.47 -7.18
N ARG A 212 -18.06 -0.41 -7.19
CA ARG A 212 -18.34 0.41 -6.00
C ARG A 212 -19.01 -0.38 -4.89
N ALA A 213 -19.66 -1.50 -5.19
CA ALA A 213 -20.31 -2.33 -4.17
C ALA A 213 -19.31 -2.99 -3.20
N CYS A 214 -18.02 -3.08 -3.53
CA CYS A 214 -16.99 -3.56 -2.61
C CYS A 214 -16.06 -2.47 -2.06
N VAL A 215 -16.21 -1.21 -2.47
CA VAL A 215 -15.39 -0.10 -1.98
C VAL A 215 -15.97 0.38 -0.64
N PRO A 216 -15.22 0.31 0.49
CA PRO A 216 -15.76 0.72 1.76
C PRO A 216 -16.12 2.22 1.79
N PRO A 217 -17.13 2.64 2.58
CA PRO A 217 -17.52 4.05 2.66
C PRO A 217 -16.34 4.97 2.99
N GLY A 218 -16.25 6.10 2.28
CA GLY A 218 -15.18 7.08 2.45
C GLY A 218 -13.87 6.74 1.73
N HIS A 219 -13.68 5.49 1.27
CA HIS A 219 -12.53 5.16 0.44
C HIS A 219 -12.66 5.83 -0.94
N LEU A 220 -11.51 6.19 -1.51
CA LEU A 220 -11.43 6.72 -2.86
C LEU A 220 -11.04 5.62 -3.85
N ARG A 221 -11.44 5.78 -5.10
CA ARG A 221 -11.15 4.86 -6.18
C ARG A 221 -10.86 5.61 -7.49
N VAL A 222 -9.88 5.14 -8.24
CA VAL A 222 -9.64 5.49 -9.66
C VAL A 222 -9.56 4.23 -10.52
N ASP A 223 -9.66 4.39 -11.83
CA ASP A 223 -9.59 3.29 -12.81
C ASP A 223 -8.90 3.70 -14.11
N ASP A 224 -8.71 2.72 -14.98
CA ASP A 224 -8.24 2.85 -16.35
C ASP A 224 -9.38 3.04 -17.38
N GLY A 225 -10.63 3.26 -16.92
CA GLY A 225 -11.85 3.21 -17.74
C GLY A 225 -12.36 1.78 -18.01
N ALA A 226 -11.68 0.75 -17.48
CA ALA A 226 -12.02 -0.65 -17.66
C ALA A 226 -12.03 -1.39 -16.31
N VAL A 227 -11.08 -2.29 -16.07
CA VAL A 227 -11.08 -3.27 -14.97
C VAL A 227 -9.89 -3.11 -14.02
N GLN A 228 -8.91 -2.26 -14.35
CA GLN A 228 -7.83 -1.96 -13.44
C GLN A 228 -8.24 -0.84 -12.49
N HIS A 229 -8.00 -1.06 -11.20
CA HIS A 229 -8.39 -0.11 -10.16
C HIS A 229 -7.29 0.13 -9.16
N ILE A 230 -7.28 1.36 -8.64
CA ILE A 230 -6.60 1.71 -7.39
C ILE A 230 -7.67 2.18 -6.40
N VAL A 231 -7.69 1.57 -5.21
CA VAL A 231 -8.55 1.94 -4.08
C VAL A 231 -7.67 2.41 -2.92
N THR A 232 -8.05 3.49 -2.24
CA THR A 232 -7.30 4.00 -1.09
C THR A 232 -8.22 4.41 0.06
N THR A 233 -7.71 4.36 1.30
CA THR A 233 -8.41 4.86 2.50
C THR A 233 -8.70 6.36 2.43
N ALA A 234 -9.64 6.81 3.27
CA ALA A 234 -10.19 8.18 3.26
C ALA A 234 -9.21 9.29 3.67
N ASP A 235 -8.08 8.91 4.29
CA ASP A 235 -6.97 9.80 4.66
C ASP A 235 -6.02 10.11 3.49
N ALA A 236 -6.25 9.48 2.33
CA ALA A 236 -5.59 9.81 1.08
C ALA A 236 -6.48 10.69 0.20
N THR A 237 -5.86 11.56 -0.58
CA THR A 237 -6.48 12.33 -1.66
C THR A 237 -5.85 11.92 -2.99
N VAL A 238 -6.68 11.61 -3.98
CA VAL A 238 -6.21 11.41 -5.36
C VAL A 238 -5.93 12.78 -5.99
N ARG A 239 -4.68 13.05 -6.37
CA ARG A 239 -4.29 14.30 -7.05
C ARG A 239 -4.44 14.20 -8.55
N SER A 240 -4.04 13.07 -9.11
CA SER A 240 -4.16 12.77 -10.53
C SER A 240 -4.13 11.26 -10.73
N HIS A 241 -4.68 10.81 -11.86
CA HIS A 241 -4.50 9.46 -12.36
C HIS A 241 -4.53 9.49 -13.89
N ARG A 242 -3.89 8.50 -14.51
CA ARG A 242 -3.91 8.30 -15.96
C ARG A 242 -3.50 6.87 -16.30
N THR A 243 -3.84 6.46 -17.52
CA THR A 243 -3.27 5.26 -18.11
C THR A 243 -1.85 5.50 -18.61
N VAL A 244 -1.06 4.43 -18.64
CA VAL A 244 0.30 4.36 -19.20
C VAL A 244 0.27 3.28 -20.28
N GLY A 245 0.70 3.61 -21.49
CA GLY A 245 0.73 2.64 -22.58
C GLY A 245 1.78 1.56 -22.34
N MET A 246 1.40 0.29 -22.47
CA MET A 246 2.30 -0.87 -22.36
C MET A 246 2.80 -1.36 -23.73
N ARG A 247 2.73 -0.52 -24.77
CA ARG A 247 3.25 -0.76 -26.13
C ARG A 247 2.83 -2.11 -26.76
N GLY A 248 1.63 -2.59 -26.42
CA GLY A 248 1.11 -3.88 -26.86
C GLY A 248 1.94 -5.08 -26.38
N SER A 249 2.64 -4.94 -25.25
CA SER A 249 3.36 -6.05 -24.61
C SER A 249 2.45 -6.92 -23.72
N THR A 250 1.31 -6.33 -23.33
CA THR A 250 0.15 -6.91 -22.64
C THR A 250 -1.09 -6.24 -23.26
N ASP A 251 -2.27 -6.79 -23.04
CA ASP A 251 -3.57 -6.26 -23.45
C ASP A 251 -4.13 -5.19 -22.50
N HIS A 252 -3.50 -5.01 -21.33
CA HIS A 252 -3.84 -3.94 -20.40
C HIS A 252 -2.89 -2.73 -20.51
N PRO A 253 -3.39 -1.49 -20.31
CA PRO A 253 -2.50 -0.40 -19.94
C PRO A 253 -1.90 -0.64 -18.54
N GLY A 254 -0.97 0.21 -18.12
CA GLY A 254 -0.72 0.45 -16.70
C GLY A 254 -1.63 1.56 -16.19
N LEU A 255 -1.96 1.55 -14.90
CA LEU A 255 -2.71 2.61 -14.22
C LEU A 255 -1.80 3.32 -13.22
N LEU A 256 -1.48 4.59 -13.47
CA LEU A 256 -0.67 5.42 -12.58
C LEU A 256 -1.57 6.42 -11.85
N ALA A 257 -1.46 6.47 -10.52
CA ALA A 257 -2.12 7.47 -9.68
C ALA A 257 -1.13 8.16 -8.75
N THR A 258 -1.32 9.45 -8.52
CA THR A 258 -0.60 10.22 -7.50
C THR A 258 -1.54 10.50 -6.35
N LEU A 259 -1.19 10.00 -5.18
CA LEU A 259 -1.93 10.18 -3.93
C LEU A 259 -1.20 11.17 -3.03
N THR A 260 -1.96 11.90 -2.22
CA THR A 260 -1.44 12.62 -1.06
C THR A 260 -2.06 12.02 0.19
N ILE A 261 -1.24 11.49 1.08
CA ILE A 261 -1.64 10.92 2.36
C ILE A 261 -1.43 11.99 3.42
N ALA A 262 -2.48 12.31 4.18
CA ALA A 262 -2.34 13.19 5.33
C ALA A 262 -1.33 12.57 6.31
N GLY A 263 -0.30 13.31 6.70
CA GLY A 263 0.56 12.86 7.79
C GLY A 263 -0.27 12.77 9.06
N ASP A 264 -0.11 11.70 9.83
CA ASP A 264 -0.68 11.63 11.17
C ASP A 264 -0.17 12.84 11.93
N GLY A 265 -1.05 13.82 12.17
CA GLY A 265 -0.88 14.78 13.25
C GLY A 265 -0.91 13.96 14.52
N GLY A 266 0.24 13.37 14.86
CA GLY A 266 0.42 12.61 16.07
C GLY A 266 -0.15 13.44 17.21
N ASP A 267 -0.92 12.76 18.06
CA ASP A 267 -1.49 13.28 19.29
C ASP A 267 -0.67 14.46 19.77
N THR A 268 -1.29 15.64 19.75
CA THR A 268 -0.88 16.64 20.71
C THR A 268 -1.20 15.99 22.04
N LEU A 269 -0.18 15.39 22.67
CA LEU A 269 -0.16 15.20 24.11
C LEU A 269 -0.35 16.60 24.67
N VAL A 270 -1.61 17.00 24.82
CA VAL A 270 -2.00 17.97 25.82
C VAL A 270 -1.64 17.27 27.10
N LEU A 271 -0.44 17.54 27.59
CA LEU A 271 -0.09 17.37 28.98
C LEU A 271 -1.05 18.28 29.75
N GLY A 272 -2.27 17.78 29.98
CA GLY A 272 -3.13 18.31 31.02
C GLY A 272 -2.36 18.28 32.32
N PRO A 273 -2.55 19.26 33.21
CA PRO A 273 -1.88 19.27 34.50
C PRO A 273 -2.11 17.94 35.21
N ARG A 274 -1.03 17.35 35.71
CA ARG A 274 -1.06 16.11 36.51
C ARG A 274 -2.14 16.27 37.59
N PRO A 275 -3.06 15.31 37.77
CA PRO A 275 -3.87 15.30 38.97
C PRO A 275 -2.96 15.08 40.18
N ASP A 276 -3.05 15.99 41.15
CA ASP A 276 -2.40 15.86 42.45
C ASP A 276 -2.87 14.56 43.11
N PHE A 277 -1.96 13.60 43.27
CA PHE A 277 -2.20 12.42 44.11
C PHE A 277 -1.94 12.78 45.57
N PRO A 278 -2.93 12.61 46.47
CA PRO A 278 -2.69 12.79 47.90
C PRO A 278 -1.93 11.59 48.47
N GLY A 279 -0.73 11.88 48.99
CA GLY A 279 -0.04 11.26 50.12
C GLY A 279 -0.14 9.74 50.32
N TRP A 280 0.97 9.04 50.04
CA TRP A 280 1.31 7.80 50.76
C TRP A 280 2.38 8.11 51.82
N PRO A 281 2.22 7.68 53.08
CA PRO A 281 3.13 8.05 54.15
C PRO A 281 4.49 7.36 54.05
N ALA A 282 5.52 8.10 54.48
CA ALA A 282 6.88 7.62 54.66
C ALA A 282 6.92 6.52 55.74
N GLY A 283 7.47 5.35 55.37
CA GLY A 283 7.77 4.27 56.29
C GLY A 283 8.98 4.62 57.14
N ASP A 284 8.74 4.75 58.44
CA ASP A 284 9.74 4.89 59.49
C ASP A 284 10.55 3.59 59.63
N GLY A 285 11.86 3.75 59.84
CA GLY A 285 12.79 2.65 59.97
C GLY A 285 12.76 2.05 61.38
N ARG A 286 12.88 0.72 61.47
CA ARG A 286 13.40 0.06 62.68
C ARG A 286 14.39 -1.04 62.36
N ARG A 287 15.51 -0.96 63.08
CA ARG A 287 16.55 -1.97 63.30
C ARG A 287 16.03 -3.16 64.12
N GLY A 288 16.70 -4.30 63.93
CA GLY A 288 16.78 -5.45 64.84
C GLY A 288 17.43 -6.61 64.08
N THR A 289 18.76 -6.77 64.09
CA THR A 289 19.59 -7.58 65.00
C THR A 289 19.36 -9.10 64.92
N ASP A 290 20.46 -9.78 64.55
CA ASP A 290 20.98 -11.08 65.01
C ASP A 290 20.15 -12.37 64.94
N GLY A 291 20.84 -13.43 64.48
CA GLY A 291 20.82 -14.72 65.18
C GLY A 291 20.67 -15.98 64.33
N ASP A 292 21.81 -16.62 64.04
CA ASP A 292 22.06 -18.07 63.90
C ASP A 292 20.88 -19.07 63.91
N ARG A 293 20.74 -19.85 62.81
CA ARG A 293 21.02 -21.30 62.68
C ARG A 293 20.41 -21.87 61.41
#